data_AF-A0AAW5N177-F1
#
_entry.id   AF-A0AAW5N177-F1
#
_cell.length_a   1.000
_cell.length_b   1.000
_cell.length_c   1.000
_cell.angle_alpha   90.00
_cell.angle_beta   90.00
_cell.angle_gamma   90.00
#
_symmetry.space_group_name_H-M   'P 1'
#
loop_
_entity.id
_entity.type
_entity.pdbx_description
1 polymer ?
#
loop_
_entity_poly.entity_id
_entity_poly.type
_entity_poly.pdbx_seq_one_letter_code
_entity_poly.pdbx_strand_id
1 'polypeptide(L)' 'IKNDVEWLGFHWSGNVRYSSDYFDQLHAYAIELINKGLAYVDELTPEQIREYRGTLTQPGKNSPYRDRSVEENLALFEKM' A
#
# COMPACT_ATOMS: atom_id res chain seq x y z
N ILE A 1 -20.87 8.30 13.28
CA ILE A 1 -20.97 7.73 11.92
C ILE A 1 -22.18 6.80 11.78
N LYS A 2 -22.18 5.59 12.37
CA LYS A 2 -23.30 4.63 12.21
C LYS A 2 -24.67 5.24 12.59
N ASN A 3 -24.74 5.82 13.79
CA ASN A 3 -25.97 6.45 14.30
C ASN A 3 -26.42 7.64 13.45
N ASP A 4 -25.49 8.41 12.87
CA ASP A 4 -25.81 9.57 12.04
C ASP A 4 -26.41 9.12 10.69
N VAL A 5 -25.89 8.03 10.12
CA VAL A 5 -26.43 7.42 8.89
C VAL A 5 -27.85 6.89 9.12
N GLU A 6 -28.08 6.21 10.24
CA GLU A 6 -29.42 5.74 10.63
C GLU A 6 -30.37 6.92 10.91
N TRP A 7 -29.89 7.96 11.58
CA TRP A 7 -30.67 9.17 11.86
C TRP A 7 -31.13 9.88 10.58
N LEU A 8 -30.29 9.87 9.54
CA LEU A 8 -30.64 10.39 8.21
C LEU A 8 -31.64 9.49 7.44
N GLY A 9 -32.08 8.36 8.01
CA GLY A 9 -33.03 7.44 7.40
C GLY A 9 -32.42 6.49 6.37
N PHE A 10 -31.09 6.36 6.32
CA PHE A 10 -30.40 5.44 5.43
C PHE A 10 -30.06 4.12 6.13
N HIS A 11 -30.05 3.05 5.33
CA HIS A 11 -29.64 1.72 5.77
C HIS A 11 -28.63 1.13 4.78
N TRP A 12 -27.57 0.52 5.31
CA TRP A 12 -26.63 -0.26 4.50
C TRP A 12 -27.29 -1.56 4.04
N SER A 13 -26.87 -2.01 2.87
CA SER A 13 -27.18 -3.35 2.39
C SER A 13 -26.21 -4.36 3.00
N GLY A 14 -26.77 -5.41 3.60
CA GLY A 14 -25.98 -6.47 4.24
C GLY A 14 -25.26 -6.02 5.51
N ASN A 15 -24.11 -6.63 5.78
CA ASN A 15 -23.33 -6.36 6.97
C ASN A 15 -22.43 -5.14 6.79
N VAL A 16 -22.23 -4.39 7.88
CA VAL A 16 -21.16 -3.40 7.97
C VAL A 16 -19.82 -4.12 7.75
N ARG A 17 -18.94 -3.51 6.95
CA ARG A 17 -17.62 -4.05 6.62
C ARG A 17 -16.55 -3.12 7.15
N TYR A 18 -15.45 -3.68 7.62
CA TYR A 18 -14.29 -2.92 8.05
C TYR A 18 -13.11 -3.24 7.14
N SER A 19 -12.31 -2.24 6.78
CA SER A 19 -11.12 -2.46 5.96
C SER A 19 -10.13 -3.43 6.61
N SER A 20 -10.07 -3.44 7.95
CA SER A 20 -9.25 -4.35 8.74
C SER A 20 -9.64 -5.82 8.59
N ASP A 21 -10.89 -6.13 8.26
CA ASP A 21 -11.35 -7.51 8.03
C ASP A 21 -10.68 -8.16 6.82
N TYR A 22 -10.02 -7.35 5.98
CA TYR A 22 -9.37 -7.78 4.74
C TYR A 22 -7.85 -7.67 4.80
N PHE A 23 -7.23 -7.39 5.95
CA PHE A 23 -5.77 -7.23 6.04
C PHE A 23 -5.01 -8.47 5.57
N ASP A 24 -5.47 -9.68 5.91
CA ASP A 24 -4.85 -10.92 5.41
C ASP A 24 -4.89 -11.00 3.88
N GLN A 25 -6.03 -10.63 3.28
CA GLN A 25 -6.20 -10.63 1.83
C GLN A 25 -5.33 -9.55 1.15
N LEU A 26 -5.24 -8.36 1.76
CA LEU A 26 -4.41 -7.27 1.25
C LEU A 26 -2.92 -7.62 1.35
N HIS A 27 -2.50 -8.28 2.42
CA HIS A 27 -1.14 -8.79 2.58
C HIS A 27 -0.82 -9.86 1.54
N ALA A 28 -1.74 -10.80 1.28
CA ALA A 28 -1.58 -11.79 0.22
C ALA A 28 -1.41 -11.15 -1.16
N TYR A 29 -2.19 -10.10 -1.47
CA TYR A 29 -2.01 -9.34 -2.71
C TYR A 29 -0.67 -8.60 -2.77
N ALA A 30 -0.17 -8.06 -1.65
CA ALA A 30 1.15 -7.45 -1.62
C ALA A 30 2.25 -8.47 -1.98
N ILE A 31 2.20 -9.67 -1.41
CA ILE A 31 3.11 -10.77 -1.76
C ILE A 31 2.98 -11.14 -3.25
N GLU A 32 1.75 -11.23 -3.79
CA GLU A 32 1.53 -11.50 -5.20
C GLU A 32 2.15 -10.43 -6.12
N LEU A 33 2.02 -9.16 -5.75
CA LEU A 33 2.61 -8.04 -6.50
C LEU A 33 4.14 -8.08 -6.45
N ILE A 34 4.73 -8.41 -5.31
CA ILE A 34 6.18 -8.59 -5.18
C ILE A 34 6.65 -9.73 -6.07
N ASN A 35 5.97 -10.89 -6.06
CA ASN A 35 6.32 -12.03 -6.92
C ASN A 35 6.24 -11.72 -8.41
N LYS A 36 5.36 -10.81 -8.83
CA LYS A 36 5.23 -10.35 -10.22
C LYS A 36 6.24 -9.25 -10.60
N GLY A 37 7.08 -8.80 -9.67
CA GLY A 37 7.99 -7.66 -9.88
C GLY A 37 7.27 -6.32 -10.03
N LEU A 38 6.05 -6.20 -9.49
CA LEU A 38 5.20 -5.01 -9.56
C LEU A 38 5.23 -4.17 -8.28
N ALA A 39 5.90 -4.66 -7.23
CA ALA A 39 6.11 -3.97 -5.96
C ALA A 39 7.51 -4.26 -5.42
N TYR A 40 8.06 -3.31 -4.66
CA TYR A 40 9.36 -3.41 -4.00
C TYR A 40 9.32 -2.72 -2.64
N VAL A 41 10.24 -3.10 -1.74
CA VAL A 41 10.45 -2.45 -0.44
C VAL A 41 11.43 -1.29 -0.63
N ASP A 42 11.01 -0.09 -0.24
CA ASP A 42 11.81 1.13 -0.32
C ASP A 42 12.32 1.51 1.09
N GLU A 43 13.61 1.81 1.20
CA GLU A 43 14.27 2.21 2.45
C GLU A 43 14.79 3.65 2.41
N LEU A 44 14.38 4.44 1.41
CA LEU A 44 14.62 5.88 1.40
C LEU A 44 13.95 6.55 2.61
N THR A 45 14.59 7.59 3.16
CA THR A 45 13.96 8.41 4.19
C THR A 45 12.76 9.18 3.61
N PRO A 46 11.80 9.65 4.44
CA PRO A 46 10.68 10.45 3.96
C PRO A 46 11.08 11.68 3.11
N GLU A 47 12.19 12.34 3.46
CA GLU A 47 12.75 13.47 2.72
C GLU A 47 13.26 13.04 1.35
N GLN A 48 13.97 11.90 1.29
CA GLN A 48 14.47 11.34 0.05
C GLN A 48 13.31 10.86 -0.85
N ILE A 49 12.29 10.19 -0.30
CA ILE A 49 11.10 9.80 -1.06
C ILE A 49 10.47 11.02 -1.72
N ARG A 50 10.37 12.14 -1.01
CA ARG A 50 9.84 13.39 -1.56
C ARG A 50 10.69 13.93 -2.70
N GLU A 51 12.01 13.90 -2.56
CA GLU A 51 12.95 14.31 -3.63
C GLU A 51 12.82 13.39 -4.87
N TYR A 52 12.81 12.07 -4.65
CA TYR A 52 12.78 11.07 -5.72
C TYR A 52 11.43 11.05 -6.46
N ARG A 53 10.33 11.38 -5.79
CA ARG A 53 9.00 11.50 -6.42
C ARG A 53 8.94 12.59 -7.49
N GLY A 54 9.80 13.60 -7.41
CA GLY A 54 9.76 14.77 -8.28
C GLY A 54 8.63 15.74 -7.91
N THR A 55 8.24 16.58 -8.86
CA THR A 55 7.22 17.63 -8.67
C THR A 55 6.25 17.67 -9.86
N LEU A 56 5.30 18.60 -9.84
CA LEU A 56 4.41 18.83 -10.98
C LEU A 56 5.17 19.23 -12.27
N THR A 57 6.37 19.78 -12.14
CA THR A 57 7.18 20.29 -13.27
C THR A 57 8.46 19.49 -13.52
N GLN A 58 8.83 18.58 -12.62
CA GLN A 58 10.05 17.77 -12.74
C GLN A 58 9.71 16.28 -12.56
N PRO A 59 10.08 15.42 -13.52
CA PRO A 59 9.81 13.99 -13.40
C PRO A 59 10.53 13.40 -12.18
N GLY A 60 9.91 12.39 -11.57
CA GLY A 60 10.55 11.58 -10.55
C GLY A 60 11.70 10.74 -11.11
N LYS A 61 12.54 10.24 -10.22
CA LYS A 61 13.61 9.29 -10.51
C LYS A 61 13.38 8.01 -9.70
N ASN A 62 13.82 6.88 -10.25
CA ASN A 62 13.69 5.59 -9.57
C ASN A 62 14.46 5.57 -8.25
N SER A 63 13.87 4.98 -7.21
CA SER A 63 14.58 4.65 -5.97
C SER A 63 15.76 3.70 -6.30
N PRO A 64 16.90 3.80 -5.61
CA PRO A 64 18.00 2.84 -5.77
C PRO A 64 17.58 1.40 -5.46
N TYR A 65 16.51 1.23 -4.69
CA TYR A 65 15.94 -0.06 -4.29
C TYR A 65 14.89 -0.61 -5.26
N ARG A 66 14.56 0.12 -6.33
CA ARG A 66 13.44 -0.22 -7.24
C ARG A 66 13.63 -1.55 -7.96
N ASP A 67 14.86 -1.89 -8.30
CA ASP A 67 15.20 -3.07 -9.09
C ASP A 67 15.72 -4.23 -8.22
N ARG A 68 15.37 -4.23 -6.92
CA ARG A 68 15.59 -5.34 -6.00
C ARG A 68 15.01 -6.65 -6.54
N SER A 69 15.65 -7.76 -6.21
CA SER A 69 15.12 -9.08 -6.56
C SER A 69 13.82 -9.37 -5.80
N VAL A 70 13.02 -10.27 -6.35
CA VAL A 70 11.77 -10.72 -5.70
C VAL A 70 12.08 -11.30 -4.33
N GLU A 71 13.14 -12.11 -4.22
CA GLU A 71 13.54 -12.79 -3.00
C GLU A 71 13.96 -11.79 -1.91
N GLU A 72 14.72 -10.75 -2.26
CA GLU A 72 15.12 -9.70 -1.32
C GLU A 72 13.90 -8.93 -0.82
N ASN A 73 12.99 -8.54 -1.72
CA ASN A 73 11.77 -7.82 -1.36
C ASN A 73 10.87 -8.63 -0.42
N LEU A 74 10.67 -9.92 -0.68
CA LEU A 74 9.88 -10.80 0.19
C LEU A 74 10.50 -10.91 1.58
N ALA A 75 11.81 -11.13 1.66
CA ALA A 75 12.52 -11.27 2.93
C ALA A 75 12.54 -9.97 3.77
N LEU A 76 12.50 -8.80 3.12
CA LEU A 76 12.36 -7.52 3.79
C LEU A 76 10.92 -7.28 4.24
N PHE A 77 9.95 -7.55 3.36
CA PHE A 77 8.52 -7.34 3.66
C PHE A 77 8.04 -8.22 4.82
N GLU A 78 8.54 -9.45 4.94
CA GLU A 78 8.21 -10.36 6.05
C GLU A 78 8.69 -9.85 7.42
N LYS A 79 9.69 -8.95 7.46
CA LYS A 79 10.25 -8.40 8.71
C LYS A 79 9.56 -7.12 9.18
N MET A 80 8.67 -6.54 8.37
CA MET A 80 7.95 -5.29 8.65
C MET A 80 6.72 -5.55 9.53
#